data_AF-A0A9E5WDV9-F1
#
_entry.id   AF-A0A9E5WDV9-F1
#
_cell.length_a   1.000
_cell.length_b   1.000
_cell.length_c   1.000
_cell.angle_alpha   90.00
_cell.angle_beta   90.00
_cell.angle_gamma   90.00
#
_symmetry.space_group_name_H-M   'P 1'
#
loop_
_entity.id
_entity.type
_entity.pdbx_description
1 polymer ?
#
loop_
_entity_poly.entity_id
_entity_poly.type
_entity_poly.pdbx_seq_one_letter_code
_entity_poly.pdbx_strand_id
1 'polypeptide(L)'
;MANHKSAKKRAKQSQVRRLRNKSVKTTLKNLEKKVRAAKEEGSDNKDEILRKTQSAIHKAAKKGVIHKKTASRKISRLFKFMNA
;
A
#
# COMPACT_ATOMS: atom_id res chain seq x y z
N MET A 1 0.50 18.37 -25.62
CA MET A 1 0.96 19.54 -24.83
C MET A 1 -0.26 20.12 -24.11
N ALA A 2 -0.16 20.56 -22.85
CA ALA A 2 -1.29 21.11 -22.11
C ALA A 2 -1.51 22.58 -22.52
N ASN A 3 -2.33 22.81 -23.53
CA ASN A 3 -2.41 24.12 -24.19
C ASN A 3 -3.27 25.13 -23.39
N HIS A 4 -4.32 24.67 -22.69
CA HIS A 4 -5.15 25.52 -21.83
C HIS A 4 -4.56 25.71 -20.42
N LYS A 5 -4.80 26.89 -19.81
CA LYS A 5 -4.36 27.20 -18.43
C LYS A 5 -4.83 26.15 -17.40
N SER A 6 -6.08 25.70 -17.53
CA SER A 6 -6.66 24.64 -16.70
C SER A 6 -5.93 23.30 -16.86
N ALA A 7 -5.56 22.94 -18.09
CA ALA A 7 -4.81 21.71 -18.39
C ALA A 7 -3.40 21.75 -17.78
N LYS A 8 -2.68 22.89 -17.88
CA LYS A 8 -1.36 23.06 -17.24
C LYS A 8 -1.46 22.89 -15.72
N LYS A 9 -2.49 23.46 -15.08
CA LYS A 9 -2.76 23.29 -13.64
C LYS A 9 -3.03 21.83 -13.28
N ARG A 10 -3.87 21.13 -14.05
CA ARG A 10 -4.16 19.70 -13.85
C ARG A 10 -2.90 18.84 -13.98
N ALA A 11 -2.04 19.13 -14.94
CA ALA A 11 -0.77 18.41 -15.13
C ALA A 11 0.17 18.55 -13.92
N LYS A 12 0.31 19.76 -13.37
CA LYS A 12 1.08 19.97 -12.13
C LYS A 12 0.49 19.20 -10.94
N GLN A 13 -0.83 19.26 -10.76
CA GLN A 13 -1.52 18.52 -9.70
C GLN A 13 -1.38 17.00 -9.83
N SER A 14 -1.45 16.46 -11.05
CA SER A 14 -1.35 15.03 -11.29
C SER A 14 0.04 14.50 -10.95
N GLN A 15 1.10 15.24 -11.26
CA GLN A 15 2.48 14.87 -10.91
C GLN A 15 2.67 14.78 -9.38
N VAL A 16 2.20 15.78 -8.62
CA VAL A 16 2.29 15.77 -7.15
C VAL A 16 1.53 14.58 -6.56
N ARG A 17 0.29 14.33 -7.02
CA ARG A 17 -0.52 13.18 -6.59
C ARG A 17 0.14 11.85 -6.95
N ARG A 18 0.73 11.75 -8.15
CA ARG A 18 1.45 10.56 -8.61
C ARG A 18 2.62 10.22 -7.70
N LEU A 19 3.47 11.19 -7.35
CA LEU A 19 4.63 10.97 -6.48
C LEU A 19 4.21 10.50 -5.08
N ARG A 20 3.19 11.14 -4.48
CA ARG A 20 2.63 10.73 -3.19
C ARG A 20 2.10 9.30 -3.24
N ASN A 21 1.31 8.97 -4.26
CA ASN A 21 0.74 7.64 -4.43
C ASN A 21 1.82 6.58 -4.72
N LYS A 22 2.88 6.94 -5.45
CA LYS A 22 4.03 6.06 -5.70
C LYS A 22 4.70 5.67 -4.39
N SER A 23 5.02 6.63 -3.52
CA SER A 23 5.64 6.38 -2.22
C SER A 23 4.78 5.45 -1.34
N VAL A 24 3.47 5.72 -1.24
CA VAL A 24 2.55 4.85 -0.48
C VAL A 24 2.48 3.43 -1.07
N LYS A 25 2.44 3.29 -2.40
CA LYS A 25 2.41 1.95 -3.03
C LYS A 25 3.72 1.19 -2.81
N THR A 26 4.88 1.86 -2.86
CA THR A 26 6.17 1.23 -2.61
C THR A 26 6.30 0.78 -1.16
N THR A 27 5.91 1.63 -0.20
CA THR A 27 5.94 1.27 1.23
C THR A 27 5.05 0.07 1.53
N LEU A 28 3.83 0.01 0.98
CA LEU A 28 2.97 -1.17 1.12
C LEU A 28 3.60 -2.44 0.55
N LYS A 29 4.22 -2.38 -0.63
CA LYS A 29 4.93 -3.54 -1.21
C LYS A 29 6.07 -4.01 -0.32
N ASN A 30 6.82 -3.08 0.28
CA ASN A 30 7.92 -3.43 1.18
C ASN A 30 7.41 -4.06 2.48
N LEU A 31 6.32 -3.55 3.05
CA LEU A 31 5.68 -4.16 4.22
C LEU A 31 5.16 -5.58 3.92
N GLU A 32 4.52 -5.78 2.76
CA GLU A 32 4.09 -7.10 2.31
C GLU A 32 5.26 -8.09 2.18
N LYS A 33 6.42 -7.64 1.67
CA LYS A 33 7.63 -8.47 1.61
C LYS A 33 8.16 -8.80 3.01
N LYS A 34 8.18 -7.82 3.93
CA LYS A 34 8.63 -8.03 5.31
C LYS A 34 7.77 -9.06 6.04
N VAL A 35 6.44 -9.04 5.85
CA VAL A 35 5.54 -10.06 6.43
C VAL A 35 5.91 -11.46 5.93
N ARG A 36 6.20 -11.61 4.63
CA ARG A 36 6.56 -12.90 4.06
C ARG A 36 7.89 -13.42 4.59
N ALA A 37 8.92 -12.56 4.59
CA ALA A 37 10.23 -12.89 5.13
C ALA A 37 10.13 -13.27 6.63
N ALA A 38 9.38 -12.49 7.42
CA ALA A 38 9.19 -12.78 8.85
C ALA A 38 8.55 -14.14 9.13
N LYS A 39 7.73 -14.66 8.20
CA LYS A 39 7.15 -16.00 8.29
C LYS A 39 8.19 -17.07 7.94
N GLU A 40 8.93 -16.88 6.85
CA GLU A 40 9.97 -17.81 6.37
C GLU A 40 11.12 -17.93 7.37
N GLU A 41 11.51 -16.84 8.01
CA GLU A 41 12.56 -16.78 9.04
C GLU A 41 12.09 -17.24 10.43
N GLY A 42 10.78 -17.47 10.63
CA GLY A 42 10.24 -17.91 11.91
C GLY A 42 10.30 -16.87 13.04
N SER A 43 10.34 -15.57 12.72
CA SER A 43 10.53 -14.52 13.73
C SER A 43 9.36 -14.41 14.72
N ASP A 44 9.67 -14.15 16.01
CA ASP A 44 8.67 -13.89 17.05
C ASP A 44 7.84 -12.63 16.80
N ASN A 45 8.38 -11.68 16.03
CA ASN A 45 7.73 -10.39 15.73
C ASN A 45 6.73 -10.46 14.55
N LYS A 46 6.47 -11.64 13.99
CA LYS A 46 5.61 -11.81 12.81
C LYS A 46 4.21 -11.21 12.97
N ASP A 47 3.60 -11.37 14.15
CA ASP A 47 2.24 -10.89 14.41
C ASP A 47 2.17 -9.36 14.52
N GLU A 48 3.20 -8.74 15.09
CA GLU A 48 3.29 -7.28 15.10
C GLU A 48 3.46 -6.71 13.70
N ILE A 49 4.33 -7.32 12.89
CA ILE A 49 4.60 -6.90 11.52
C ILE A 49 3.31 -7.04 10.68
N LEU A 50 2.53 -8.11 10.90
CA LEU A 50 1.23 -8.29 10.27
C LEU A 50 0.25 -7.18 10.67
N ARG A 51 0.10 -6.90 11.97
CA ARG A 51 -0.81 -5.84 12.47
C ARG A 51 -0.43 -4.46 11.93
N LYS A 52 0.87 -4.12 11.93
CA LYS A 52 1.40 -2.88 11.35
C LYS A 52 1.08 -2.80 9.84
N THR A 53 1.26 -3.89 9.11
CA THR A 53 0.96 -3.97 7.67
C THR A 53 -0.53 -3.83 7.37
N GLN A 54 -1.39 -4.49 8.15
CA GLN A 54 -2.85 -4.38 8.02
C GLN A 54 -3.31 -2.93 8.24
N SER A 55 -2.82 -2.26 9.29
CA SER A 55 -3.13 -0.86 9.58
C SER A 55 -2.70 0.07 8.43
N ALA A 56 -1.50 -0.15 7.87
CA ALA A 56 -1.01 0.61 6.72
C ALA A 56 -1.90 0.42 5.47
N ILE A 57 -2.34 -0.81 5.19
CA ILE A 57 -3.23 -1.13 4.06
C ILE A 57 -4.59 -0.42 4.23
N HIS A 58 -5.20 -0.48 5.42
CA HIS A 58 -6.46 0.22 5.68
C HIS A 58 -6.31 1.74 5.55
N LYS A 59 -5.21 2.32 6.05
CA LYS A 59 -4.94 3.76 5.92
C LYS A 59 -4.77 4.17 4.45
N ALA A 60 -4.13 3.35 3.63
CA ALA A 60 -3.99 3.61 2.19
C ALA A 60 -5.34 3.52 1.45
N ALA A 61 -6.23 2.61 1.86
CA ALA A 61 -7.58 2.51 1.34
C ALA A 61 -8.43 3.73 1.73
N LYS A 62 -8.37 4.15 2.99
CA LYS A 62 -9.07 5.36 3.50
C LYS A 62 -8.63 6.62 2.75
N LYS A 63 -7.34 6.72 2.40
CA LYS A 63 -6.78 7.82 1.59
C LYS A 63 -7.06 7.70 0.08
N GLY A 64 -7.76 6.66 -0.37
CA GLY A 64 -8.09 6.45 -1.79
C GLY A 64 -6.90 6.07 -2.67
N VAL A 65 -5.75 5.70 -2.09
CA VAL A 65 -4.55 5.30 -2.85
C VAL A 65 -4.74 3.92 -3.48
N ILE A 66 -5.48 3.05 -2.79
CA ILE A 66 -5.90 1.72 -3.26
C ILE A 66 -7.41 1.56 -3.05
N HIS A 67 -8.05 0.77 -3.91
CA HIS A 67 -9.48 0.49 -3.76
C HIS A 67 -9.74 -0.43 -2.55
N LYS A 68 -10.89 -0.26 -1.88
CA LYS A 68 -11.30 -1.06 -0.71
C LYS A 68 -11.26 -2.58 -0.95
N LYS A 69 -11.71 -3.02 -2.13
CA LYS A 69 -11.64 -4.45 -2.53
C LYS A 69 -10.20 -4.95 -2.70
N THR A 70 -9.28 -4.09 -3.13
CA THR A 70 -7.86 -4.44 -3.26
C THR A 70 -7.20 -4.56 -1.88
N ALA A 71 -7.55 -3.66 -0.95
CA ALA A 71 -7.10 -3.73 0.43
C ALA A 71 -7.58 -5.03 1.12
N SER A 72 -8.87 -5.33 1.04
CA SER A 72 -9.47 -6.55 1.59
C SER A 72 -8.82 -7.83 1.01
N ARG A 73 -8.63 -7.91 -0.32
CA ARG A 73 -7.91 -9.04 -0.94
C ARG A 73 -6.48 -9.20 -0.44
N LYS A 74 -5.74 -8.08 -0.28
CA LYS A 74 -4.35 -8.13 0.20
C LYS A 74 -4.27 -8.65 1.63
N ILE A 75 -5.13 -8.13 2.51
CA ILE A 75 -5.22 -8.57 3.91
C ILE A 75 -5.55 -10.05 3.97
N SER A 76 -6.64 -10.49 3.31
CA SER A 76 -7.05 -11.90 3.30
C SER A 76 -5.93 -12.84 2.85
N ARG A 77 -5.18 -12.47 1.79
CA ARG A 77 -4.05 -13.26 1.30
C ARG A 77 -2.88 -13.32 2.28
N LEU A 78 -2.55 -12.22 2.96
CA LEU A 78 -1.49 -12.20 3.97
C LEU A 78 -1.84 -13.07 5.18
N PHE A 79 -3.08 -12.95 5.68
CA PHE A 79 -3.55 -13.79 6.78
C PHE A 79 -3.57 -15.28 6.41
N LYS A 80 -4.09 -15.62 5.23
CA LYS A 80 -4.05 -17.01 4.74
C LYS A 80 -2.61 -17.52 4.62
N PHE A 81 -1.70 -16.68 4.13
CA PHE A 81 -0.29 -17.07 4.03
C PHE A 81 0.34 -17.30 5.40
N MET A 82 0.04 -16.49 6.43
CA MET A 82 0.63 -16.67 7.75
C MET A 82 0.09 -17.87 8.54
N ASN A 83 -1.19 -18.21 8.33
CA ASN A 83 -1.86 -19.31 9.02
C ASN A 83 -1.72 -20.68 8.34
N ALA A 84 -1.35 -20.68 7.05
CA ALA A 84 -0.97 -21.91 6.33
C ALA A 84 0.43 -22.35 6.73
#